data_AF-A0A1B6IUS3-F1
#
_entry.id   AF-A0A1B6IUS3-F1
#
_cell.length_a   1.000
_cell.length_b   1.000
_cell.length_c   1.000
_cell.angle_alpha   90.00
_cell.angle_beta   90.00
_cell.angle_gamma   90.00
#
_symmetry.space_group_name_H-M   'P 1'
#
loop_
_entity.id
_entity.type
_entity.pdbx_description
1 polymer ?
#
loop_
_entity_poly.entity_id
_entity_poly.type
_entity_poly.pdbx_seq_one_letter_code
_entity_poly.pdbx_strand_id
1 'polypeptide(L)'
;MSINDDNVAKVNALVRSDHRLTIREMAEECNISFGSCQEILTEKLQMRRVAAKLVPKLLTEDQKQHRIHVSEELLQKANDDESFLDHVITGDETWVFGYDVETKAQSSQWT
;
A
#
# COMPACT_ATOMS: atom_id res chain seq x y z
N MET A 1 -3.48 28.91 -16.86
CA MET A 1 -4.29 28.06 -17.76
C MET A 1 -5.38 27.42 -16.92
N SER A 2 -6.64 27.57 -17.32
CA SER A 2 -7.82 27.28 -16.48
C SER A 2 -8.06 25.79 -16.30
N ILE A 3 -8.57 25.41 -15.13
CA ILE A 3 -9.20 24.11 -14.91
C ILE A 3 -10.48 24.08 -15.75
N ASN A 4 -10.60 23.08 -16.62
CA ASN A 4 -11.75 22.83 -17.48
C ASN A 4 -12.00 21.31 -17.54
N ASP A 5 -13.17 20.92 -18.05
CA ASP A 5 -13.58 19.51 -18.05
C ASP A 5 -12.63 18.63 -18.87
N ASP A 6 -12.05 19.17 -19.95
CA ASP A 6 -11.07 18.45 -20.78
C ASP A 6 -9.79 18.10 -20.02
N ASN A 7 -9.23 19.06 -19.27
CA ASN A 7 -8.02 18.84 -18.47
C ASN A 7 -8.31 17.91 -17.29
N VAL A 8 -9.49 18.02 -16.67
CA VAL A 8 -9.92 17.09 -15.61
C VAL A 8 -10.01 15.67 -16.15
N ALA A 9 -10.61 15.48 -17.33
CA ALA A 9 -10.71 14.17 -17.96
C ALA A 9 -9.32 13.58 -18.31
N LYS A 10 -8.41 14.40 -18.85
CA LYS A 10 -7.03 13.97 -19.17
C LYS A 10 -6.24 13.56 -17.93
N VAL A 11 -6.23 14.39 -16.89
CA VAL A 11 -5.54 14.08 -15.63
C VAL A 11 -6.11 12.81 -15.00
N ASN A 12 -7.44 12.63 -15.02
CA ASN A 12 -8.09 11.42 -14.52
C ASN A 12 -7.71 10.17 -15.32
N ALA A 13 -7.58 10.28 -16.65
CA ALA A 13 -7.12 9.17 -17.49
C ALA A 13 -5.65 8.79 -17.16
N LEU A 14 -4.76 9.78 -17.05
CA LEU A 14 -3.34 9.56 -16.75
C LEU A 14 -3.13 8.90 -15.39
N VAL A 15 -3.74 9.45 -14.33
CA VAL A 15 -3.58 8.91 -12.98
C VAL A 15 -4.16 7.49 -12.86
N ARG A 16 -5.15 7.12 -13.68
CA ARG A 16 -5.72 5.77 -13.71
C ARG A 16 -4.91 4.79 -14.55
N SER A 17 -4.19 5.27 -15.57
CA SER A 17 -3.24 4.41 -16.30
C SER A 17 -1.99 4.11 -15.48
N ASP A 18 -1.48 5.10 -14.75
CA ASP A 18 -0.37 4.91 -13.82
C ASP A 18 -0.53 5.80 -12.58
N HIS A 19 -0.92 5.15 -11.49
CA HIS A 19 -1.08 5.79 -10.17
C HIS A 19 0.23 6.30 -9.56
N ARG A 20 1.40 6.01 -10.15
CA ARG A 20 2.71 6.46 -9.66
C ARG A 20 3.19 7.76 -10.28
N LEU A 21 2.51 8.28 -11.30
CA LEU A 21 2.87 9.55 -11.92
C LEU A 21 2.88 10.68 -10.89
N THR A 22 3.91 11.51 -10.96
CA THR A 22 4.02 12.73 -10.17
C THR A 22 3.12 13.82 -10.74
N ILE A 23 2.75 14.79 -9.89
CA ILE A 23 2.00 15.98 -10.34
C ILE A 23 2.74 16.72 -11.45
N ARG A 24 4.08 16.73 -11.42
CA ARG A 24 4.90 17.39 -12.44
C ARG A 24 4.79 16.67 -13.79
N GLU A 25 4.95 15.35 -13.82
CA GLU A 25 4.81 14.56 -15.06
C GLU A 25 3.40 14.71 -15.65
N MET A 26 2.36 14.63 -14.81
CA MET A 26 0.98 14.83 -15.28
C MET A 26 0.72 16.26 -15.76
N ALA A 27 1.30 17.27 -15.10
CA ALA A 27 1.16 18.66 -15.51
C ALA A 27 1.82 18.92 -16.88
N GLU A 28 3.01 18.34 -17.11
CA GLU A 28 3.72 18.39 -18.38
C GLU A 28 2.91 17.69 -19.49
N GLU A 29 2.43 16.47 -19.24
CA GLU A 29 1.67 15.69 -20.22
C GLU A 29 0.32 16.34 -20.58
N CYS A 30 -0.33 16.97 -19.60
CA CYS A 30 -1.59 17.69 -19.82
C CYS A 30 -1.38 19.13 -20.30
N ASN A 31 -0.14 19.62 -20.38
CA ASN A 31 0.21 21.01 -20.69
C ASN A 31 -0.54 22.03 -19.80
N ILE A 32 -0.59 21.75 -18.49
CA ILE A 32 -1.21 22.61 -17.47
C ILE A 32 -0.21 22.99 -16.40
N SER A 33 -0.55 23.97 -15.56
CA SER A 33 0.30 24.32 -14.43
C SER A 33 0.29 23.23 -13.37
N PHE A 34 1.39 23.10 -12.62
CA PHE A 34 1.49 22.21 -11.47
C PHE A 34 0.34 22.43 -10.47
N GLY A 35 0.04 23.69 -10.14
CA GLY A 35 -1.03 24.04 -9.22
C GLY A 35 -2.41 23.61 -9.73
N SER A 36 -2.68 23.79 -11.02
CA SER A 36 -3.93 23.32 -11.63
C SER A 36 -4.03 21.79 -11.60
N CYS A 37 -2.95 21.07 -11.89
CA CYS A 37 -2.92 19.61 -11.79
C CYS A 37 -3.16 19.14 -10.34
N GLN A 38 -2.53 19.81 -9.36
CA GLN A 38 -2.73 19.54 -7.95
C GLN A 38 -4.19 19.76 -7.54
N GLU A 39 -4.79 20.90 -7.88
CA GLU A 39 -6.19 21.22 -7.58
C GLU A 39 -7.15 20.22 -8.23
N ILE A 40 -6.89 19.80 -9.47
CA ILE A 40 -7.68 18.75 -10.13
C ILE A 40 -7.63 17.45 -9.32
N LEU A 41 -6.43 16.99 -8.93
CA LEU A 41 -6.28 15.75 -8.17
C LEU A 41 -6.97 15.81 -6.82
N THR A 42 -6.76 16.88 -6.05
CA THR A 42 -7.25 16.96 -4.67
C THR A 42 -8.70 17.42 -4.56
N GLU A 43 -9.14 18.37 -5.39
CA GLU A 43 -10.45 19.01 -5.25
C GLU A 43 -11.47 18.50 -6.26
N LYS A 44 -11.08 18.24 -7.52
CA LYS A 44 -12.02 17.76 -8.54
C LYS A 44 -12.19 16.24 -8.49
N LEU A 45 -11.08 15.51 -8.36
CA LEU A 45 -11.05 14.04 -8.33
C LEU A 45 -11.08 13.47 -6.90
N GLN A 46 -10.94 14.32 -5.88
CA GLN A 46 -10.95 13.93 -4.46
C GLN A 46 -9.92 12.83 -4.14
N MET A 47 -8.76 12.88 -4.81
CA MET A 47 -7.68 11.93 -4.62
C MET A 47 -6.68 12.43 -3.59
N ARG A 48 -6.10 11.49 -2.84
CA ARG A 48 -5.01 11.75 -1.90
C ARG A 48 -3.82 10.89 -2.27
N ARG A 49 -2.61 11.46 -2.19
CA ARG A 49 -1.38 10.69 -2.32
C ARG A 49 -1.20 9.80 -1.08
N VAL A 50 -1.08 8.50 -1.32
CA VAL A 50 -0.81 7.48 -0.30
C VAL A 50 0.56 6.86 -0.55
N ALA A 51 1.27 6.49 0.51
CA ALA A 51 2.51 5.74 0.36
C ALA A 51 2.21 4.33 -0.16
N ALA A 52 3.07 3.80 -1.03
CA ALA A 52 2.97 2.41 -1.44
C ALA A 52 3.13 1.48 -0.23
N LYS A 53 2.32 0.43 -0.16
CA LYS A 53 2.46 -0.62 0.85
C LYS A 53 3.42 -1.68 0.34
N LEU A 54 4.32 -2.14 1.21
CA LEU A 54 5.17 -3.30 0.92
C LEU A 54 4.30 -4.55 0.92
N VAL A 55 4.39 -5.33 -0.16
CA VAL A 55 3.72 -6.62 -0.29
C VAL A 55 4.79 -7.70 -0.17
N PRO A 56 4.68 -8.66 0.78
CA PRO A 56 5.74 -9.63 1.06
C PRO A 56 6.15 -10.49 -0.14
N LYS A 57 5.21 -10.78 -1.05
CA LYS A 57 5.43 -11.64 -2.20
C LYS A 57 4.46 -11.31 -3.34
N LEU A 58 4.97 -11.32 -4.57
CA LEU A 58 4.12 -11.36 -5.76
C LEU A 58 3.61 -12.79 -5.97
N LEU A 59 2.30 -12.97 -5.90
CA LEU A 59 1.66 -14.27 -6.03
C LEU A 59 1.40 -14.61 -7.49
N THR A 60 1.59 -15.89 -7.85
CA THR A 60 1.12 -16.44 -9.13
C THR A 60 -0.41 -16.54 -9.12
N GLU A 61 -1.01 -16.71 -10.30
CA GLU A 61 -2.47 -16.83 -10.38
C GLU A 61 -2.99 -18.04 -9.61
N ASP A 62 -2.33 -19.20 -9.76
CA ASP A 62 -2.67 -20.42 -9.00
C ASP A 62 -2.58 -20.20 -7.48
N GLN A 63 -1.57 -19.47 -7.00
CA GLN A 63 -1.44 -19.14 -5.58
C GLN A 63 -2.58 -18.24 -5.09
N LYS A 64 -3.08 -17.32 -5.91
CA LYS A 64 -4.24 -16.49 -5.55
C LYS A 64 -5.51 -17.33 -5.50
N GLN A 65 -5.76 -18.15 -6.52
CA GLN A 65 -6.94 -19.02 -6.57
C GLN A 65 -6.97 -19.99 -5.39
N HIS A 66 -5.84 -20.60 -5.07
CA HIS A 66 -5.72 -21.47 -3.91
C HIS A 66 -6.01 -20.73 -2.60
N ARG A 67 -5.50 -19.50 -2.43
CA ARG A 67 -5.77 -18.68 -1.25
C ARG A 67 -7.25 -18.30 -1.11
N ILE A 68 -7.91 -17.94 -2.22
CA ILE A 68 -9.35 -17.63 -2.23
C ILE A 68 -10.12 -18.86 -1.76
N HIS A 69 -9.88 -20.00 -2.40
CA HIS A 69 -10.54 -21.27 -2.09
C HIS A 69 -10.39 -21.66 -0.61
N VAL A 70 -9.16 -21.67 -0.09
CA VAL A 70 -8.92 -22.00 1.33
C VAL A 70 -9.60 -20.98 2.26
N SER A 71 -9.63 -19.70 1.90
CA SER A 71 -10.28 -18.67 2.72
C SER A 71 -11.80 -18.84 2.75
N GLU A 72 -12.41 -19.22 1.62
CA GLU A 72 -13.84 -19.52 1.53
C GLU A 72 -14.21 -20.73 2.39
N GLU A 73 -13.41 -21.80 2.32
CA GLU A 73 -13.63 -22.99 3.16
C GLU A 73 -13.50 -22.68 4.66
N LEU A 74 -12.50 -21.90 5.05
CA LEU A 74 -12.30 -21.50 6.45
C LEU A 74 -13.43 -20.58 6.93
N LEU A 75 -13.90 -19.66 6.08
CA LEU A 75 -15.04 -18.80 6.39
C LEU A 75 -16.32 -19.61 6.59
N GLN A 76 -16.59 -20.59 5.72
CA GLN A 76 -17.75 -21.46 5.85
C GLN A 76 -17.71 -22.25 7.16
N LYS A 77 -16.56 -22.85 7.50
CA LYS A 77 -16.39 -23.56 8.78
C LYS A 77 -16.62 -22.67 9.99
N ALA A 78 -16.12 -21.44 9.97
CA ALA A 78 -16.32 -20.49 11.06
C ALA A 78 -17.79 -20.06 11.20
N ASN A 79 -18.57 -20.05 10.10
CA ASN A 79 -20.00 -19.76 10.15
C ASN A 79 -20.84 -20.97 10.61
N ASP A 80 -20.42 -22.18 10.26
CA ASP A 80 -21.14 -23.42 10.60
C ASP A 80 -20.92 -23.83 12.08
N ASP A 81 -19.77 -23.47 12.66
CA ASP A 81 -19.41 -23.77 14.04
C ASP A 81 -18.82 -22.53 14.73
N GLU A 82 -19.61 -21.92 15.63
CA GLU A 82 -19.18 -20.76 16.44
C GLU A 82 -17.95 -21.06 17.32
N SER A 83 -17.74 -22.32 17.70
CA SER A 83 -16.60 -22.75 18.53
C SER A 83 -15.35 -23.11 17.72
N PHE A 84 -15.41 -23.04 16.38
CA PHE A 84 -14.32 -23.46 15.49
C PHE A 84 -12.98 -22.81 15.87
N LEU A 85 -12.98 -21.50 16.14
CA LEU A 85 -11.76 -20.76 16.46
C LEU A 85 -11.20 -21.09 17.85
N ASP A 86 -12.03 -21.56 18.80
CA ASP A 86 -11.58 -21.93 20.15
C ASP A 86 -10.63 -23.14 20.13
N HIS A 87 -10.67 -23.92 19.05
CA HIS A 87 -9.87 -25.12 18.86
C HIS A 87 -8.60 -24.88 18.02
N VAL A 88 -8.36 -23.65 17.54
CA VAL A 88 -7.21 -23.31 16.70
C VAL A 88 -6.01 -22.94 17.56
N ILE A 89 -4.94 -23.74 17.47
CA ILE A 89 -3.62 -23.42 18.04
C ILE A 89 -2.67 -23.06 16.90
N THR A 90 -2.03 -21.89 16.97
CA THR A 90 -1.09 -21.39 15.96
C THR A 90 0.20 -20.89 16.59
N GLY A 91 1.28 -20.90 15.82
CA GLY A 91 2.60 -20.40 16.20
C GLY A 91 3.46 -20.16 14.96
N ASP A 92 4.33 -19.15 15.04
CA ASP A 92 5.30 -18.82 13.99
C ASP A 92 6.60 -18.33 14.65
N GLU A 93 7.71 -18.41 13.91
CA GLU A 93 9.02 -18.01 14.40
C GLU A 93 9.36 -16.60 13.90
N THR A 94 9.77 -15.72 14.82
CA THR A 94 10.23 -14.38 14.47
C THR A 94 11.67 -14.19 14.92
N TRP A 95 12.52 -13.70 14.01
CA TRP A 95 13.89 -13.33 14.34
C TRP A 95 13.89 -12.13 15.29
N VAL A 96 14.52 -12.28 16.44
CA VAL A 96 14.79 -11.19 17.37
C VAL A 96 16.24 -10.78 17.20
N PHE A 97 16.46 -9.50 16.88
CA PHE A 97 17.81 -8.98 16.75
C PHE A 97 18.48 -8.94 18.12
N GLY A 98 19.55 -9.73 18.29
CA GLY A 98 20.40 -9.69 19.45
C GLY A 98 21.29 -8.44 19.40
N TYR A 99 20.83 -7.34 19.97
CA TYR A 99 21.66 -6.15 20.13
C TYR A 99 22.55 -6.33 21.36
N ASP A 100 23.84 -6.57 21.13
CA ASP A 100 24.86 -6.50 22.18
C ASP A 100 25.22 -5.02 22.36
N VAL A 101 24.47 -4.32 23.22
CA VAL A 101 24.89 -3.00 23.69
C VAL A 101 26.26 -3.17 24.32
N GLU A 102 27.27 -2.43 23.84
CA GLU A 102 28.52 -2.28 24.58
C GLU A 102 28.17 -2.00 26.04
N THR A 103 28.65 -2.87 26.93
CA THR A 103 28.52 -2.64 28.36
C THR A 103 29.13 -1.28 28.68
N LYS A 104 28.66 -0.62 29.76
CA LYS A 104 29.19 0.68 30.21
C LYS A 104 30.73 0.72 30.30
N ALA A 105 31.38 -0.43 30.49
CA ALA A 105 32.82 -0.60 30.46
C ALA A 105 33.41 -0.55 29.04
N GLN A 106 32.80 -1.25 28.07
CA GLN A 106 33.21 -1.24 26.66
C GLN A 106 32.99 0.14 26.03
N SER A 107 31.92 0.84 26.39
CA SER A 107 31.59 2.16 25.84
C SER A 107 32.34 3.32 26.51
N SER A 108 33.38 3.06 27.31
CA SER A 108 34.13 4.11 28.00
C SER A 108 35.14 4.77 27.05
N GLN A 109 35.11 6.09 26.96
CA GLN A 109 36.08 6.88 26.20
C GLN A 109 36.61 8.04 27.04
N TRP A 110 37.88 8.39 26.82
CA TRP A 110 38.48 9.58 27.40
C TRP A 110 38.07 10.80 26.56
N THR A 111 37.59 11.84 27.23
CA THR A 111 37.32 13.16 26.63
C THR A 111 38.49 14.09 26.89
#